data_AF-A0A2C9VGP5-F1
#
_entry.id   AF-A0A2C9VGP5-F1
#
_cell.length_a   1.000
_cell.length_b   1.000
_cell.length_c   1.000
_cell.angle_alpha   90.00
_cell.angle_beta   90.00
_cell.angle_gamma   90.00
#
_symmetry.space_group_name_H-M   'P 1'
#
loop_
_entity.id
_entity.type
_entity.pdbx_description
1 polymer ?
#
loop_
_entity_poly.entity_id
_entity_poly.type
_entity_poly.pdbx_seq_one_letter_code
_entity_poly.pdbx_strand_id
1 'polypeptide(L)'
;MALIQNPKPTTILISSASYCSSPATSLTLPYPLRTNTNPRLFSTIPSSIHNLQHPLPFFSRRLFLPAVSGIWDALTGGNNAREAIVAIRRGMVLFRQGDVLGSLAEFDKAIELDPRQKAYLWQRGLSLYYLDRFEEGAEQFRLDVAQNPNDTEESIWCFLCEAQLYGVDEARKRFLEVGRDPRPVMRDAYNMFKDRGDPEKML
;
A
#
# COMPACT_ATOMS: atom_id res chain seq x y z
N MET A 1 -14.06 37.83 37.57
CA MET A 1 -14.37 36.54 38.22
C MET A 1 -14.99 35.65 37.17
N ALA A 2 -14.48 34.51 36.73
CA ALA A 2 -13.17 33.86 36.82
C ALA A 2 -13.06 33.01 35.53
N LEU A 3 -11.92 33.09 34.85
CA LEU A 3 -11.58 32.27 33.68
C LEU A 3 -11.24 30.86 34.17
N ILE A 4 -11.92 29.83 33.67
CA ILE A 4 -11.56 28.43 33.95
C ILE A 4 -10.94 27.84 32.68
N GLN A 5 -9.64 27.60 32.78
CA GLN A 5 -8.77 27.08 31.74
C GLN A 5 -8.90 25.55 31.61
N ASN A 6 -8.86 25.07 30.37
CA ASN A 6 -8.66 23.67 29.98
C ASN A 6 -7.29 23.16 30.47
N PRO A 7 -7.20 21.98 31.12
CA PRO A 7 -5.94 21.27 31.28
C PRO A 7 -5.68 20.33 30.10
N LYS A 8 -4.55 20.56 29.40
CA LYS A 8 -3.97 19.67 28.39
C LYS A 8 -3.41 18.39 29.05
N PRO A 9 -3.44 17.22 28.39
CA PRO A 9 -2.79 16.02 28.91
C PRO A 9 -1.27 16.08 28.74
N THR A 10 -0.57 15.86 29.86
CA THR A 10 0.88 15.90 30.06
C THR A 10 1.58 14.68 29.43
N THR A 11 2.58 14.95 28.58
CA THR A 11 3.51 13.97 27.99
C THR A 11 4.42 13.36 29.06
N ILE A 12 4.41 12.04 29.21
CA ILE A 12 5.37 11.29 30.04
C ILE A 12 6.47 10.75 29.11
N LEU A 13 7.69 11.28 29.25
CA LEU A 13 8.92 10.72 28.71
C LEU A 13 9.28 9.44 29.49
N ILE A 14 9.45 8.31 28.80
CA ILE A 14 10.12 7.13 29.36
C ILE A 14 11.52 7.04 28.76
N SER A 15 12.48 7.11 29.68
CA SER A 15 13.93 7.07 29.46
C SER A 15 14.40 5.72 28.93
N SER A 16 15.36 5.79 28.01
CA SER A 16 16.20 4.68 27.54
C SER A 16 17.04 4.08 28.66
N ALA A 17 17.16 2.74 28.68
CA ALA A 17 18.08 2.01 29.53
C ALA A 17 19.13 1.30 28.66
N SER A 18 20.37 1.74 28.85
CA SER A 18 21.61 1.20 28.28
C SER A 18 22.06 -0.04 29.06
N TYR A 19 22.49 -1.09 28.36
CA TYR A 19 23.31 -2.15 28.96
C TYR A 19 24.63 -2.29 28.20
N CYS A 20 25.71 -2.35 28.97
CA CYS A 20 27.10 -2.32 28.54
C CYS A 20 27.74 -3.72 28.65
N SER A 21 28.56 -4.04 27.63
CA SER A 21 29.86 -4.75 27.62
C SER A 21 30.08 -6.19 28.18
N SER A 22 30.39 -7.09 27.22
CA SER A 22 31.64 -7.90 27.03
C SER A 22 32.05 -9.00 28.05
N PRO A 23 32.88 -10.03 27.70
CA PRO A 23 33.95 -10.03 26.68
C PRO A 23 34.14 -11.29 25.80
N ALA A 24 35.18 -11.21 24.97
CA ALA A 24 35.61 -12.03 23.85
C ALA A 24 36.22 -13.40 24.18
N THR A 25 36.21 -14.31 23.19
CA THR A 25 37.36 -15.21 22.95
C THR A 25 37.43 -15.58 21.47
N SER A 26 38.58 -15.31 20.85
CA SER A 26 38.96 -15.70 19.49
C SER A 26 39.43 -17.15 19.47
N LEU A 27 39.31 -17.83 18.34
CA LEU A 27 40.24 -18.89 17.92
C LEU A 27 40.17 -19.03 16.38
N THR A 28 41.34 -19.12 15.78
CA THR A 28 41.66 -18.92 14.37
C THR A 28 42.01 -20.22 13.63
N LEU A 29 41.63 -20.30 12.34
CA LEU A 29 42.31 -20.92 11.17
C LEU A 29 42.50 -22.47 11.13
N PRO A 30 42.82 -23.10 9.97
CA PRO A 30 42.98 -22.61 8.58
C PRO A 30 42.33 -23.47 7.45
N TYR A 31 42.37 -22.93 6.22
CA TYR A 31 42.18 -23.57 4.89
C TYR A 31 43.10 -24.79 4.62
N PRO A 32 42.83 -25.63 3.59
CA PRO A 32 43.45 -25.39 2.27
C PRO A 32 42.58 -25.69 1.03
N LEU A 33 42.92 -24.96 -0.04
CA LEU A 33 42.65 -25.26 -1.45
C LEU A 33 43.27 -26.60 -1.88
N ARG A 34 42.60 -27.34 -2.77
CA ARG A 34 43.27 -28.37 -3.59
C ARG A 34 42.73 -28.37 -5.01
N THR A 35 43.53 -27.82 -5.92
CA THR A 35 43.52 -28.10 -7.36
C THR A 35 44.09 -29.50 -7.59
N ASN A 36 43.48 -30.29 -8.48
CA ASN A 36 44.18 -31.41 -9.10
C ASN A 36 43.94 -31.43 -10.61
N THR A 37 45.04 -31.54 -11.33
CA THR A 37 45.23 -31.51 -12.77
C THR A 37 45.57 -32.91 -13.28
N ASN A 38 45.33 -33.10 -14.59
CA ASN A 38 45.95 -34.10 -15.49
C ASN A 38 45.39 -35.55 -15.52
N PRO A 39 45.69 -36.34 -16.57
CA PRO A 39 45.39 -36.10 -17.99
C PRO A 39 44.89 -37.37 -18.74
N ARG A 40 44.55 -37.16 -20.02
CA ARG A 40 44.33 -38.07 -21.18
C ARG A 40 44.68 -39.57 -21.06
N LEU A 41 43.87 -40.44 -21.71
CA LEU A 41 44.33 -41.41 -22.72
C LEU A 41 43.18 -42.01 -23.57
N PHE A 42 43.44 -42.01 -24.87
CA PHE A 42 42.83 -42.63 -26.06
C PHE A 42 41.91 -43.87 -25.93
N SER A 43 40.86 -43.90 -26.77
CA SER A 43 40.61 -45.01 -27.71
C SER A 43 39.70 -44.61 -28.88
N THR A 44 39.93 -45.25 -30.02
CA THR A 44 39.60 -44.91 -31.41
C THR A 44 38.29 -45.56 -31.91
N ILE A 45 37.45 -44.80 -32.65
CA ILE A 45 36.75 -45.07 -33.96
C ILE A 45 36.02 -46.44 -34.16
N PRO A 46 34.77 -46.52 -34.70
CA PRO A 46 34.50 -46.15 -36.09
C PRO A 46 33.18 -45.47 -36.51
N SER A 47 33.30 -44.93 -37.71
CA SER A 47 32.40 -44.18 -38.57
C SER A 47 31.23 -45.01 -39.10
N SER A 48 30.06 -44.37 -39.26
CA SER A 48 29.17 -44.66 -40.39
C SER A 48 28.37 -43.41 -40.77
N ILE A 49 28.33 -43.15 -42.07
CA ILE A 49 27.78 -41.98 -42.76
C ILE A 49 26.29 -42.20 -43.01
N HIS A 50 25.46 -41.17 -42.81
CA HIS A 50 24.38 -40.88 -43.76
C HIS A 50 24.12 -39.38 -43.87
N ASN A 51 24.26 -38.90 -45.11
CA ASN A 51 23.86 -37.60 -45.65
C ASN A 51 22.40 -37.27 -45.36
N LEU A 52 22.13 -36.00 -45.04
CA LEU A 52 21.00 -35.23 -45.59
C LEU A 52 21.35 -33.74 -45.53
N GLN A 53 21.63 -33.18 -46.71
CA GLN A 53 21.82 -31.75 -46.95
C GLN A 53 20.47 -31.05 -46.96
N HIS A 54 20.28 -30.03 -46.11
CA HIS A 54 19.50 -28.84 -46.46
C HIS A 54 20.11 -27.63 -45.73
N PRO A 55 20.68 -26.62 -46.42
CA PRO A 55 21.13 -25.40 -45.77
C PRO A 55 19.90 -24.48 -45.56
N LEU A 56 19.51 -24.26 -44.31
CA LEU A 56 18.59 -23.17 -43.98
C LEU A 56 19.34 -21.85 -44.17
N PRO A 57 18.79 -20.86 -44.91
CA PRO A 57 19.44 -19.58 -45.05
C PRO A 57 19.41 -18.89 -43.69
N PHE A 58 20.59 -18.72 -43.11
CA PHE A 58 20.83 -17.92 -41.92
C PHE A 58 20.61 -16.44 -42.30
N PHE A 59 19.35 -16.03 -42.39
CA PHE A 59 19.03 -14.61 -42.33
C PHE A 59 19.27 -14.19 -40.88
N SER A 60 20.47 -13.70 -40.61
CA SER A 60 20.79 -12.86 -39.46
C SER A 60 20.03 -11.54 -39.57
N ARG A 61 18.69 -11.59 -39.62
CA ARG A 61 17.86 -10.43 -39.38
C ARG A 61 17.89 -10.26 -37.87
N ARG A 62 18.78 -9.38 -37.41
CA ARG A 62 18.84 -8.91 -36.02
C ARG A 62 17.46 -8.30 -35.74
N LEU A 63 16.51 -9.13 -35.31
CA LEU A 63 15.24 -8.70 -34.76
C LEU A 63 15.63 -7.94 -33.51
N PHE A 64 15.67 -6.61 -33.65
CA PHE A 64 15.61 -5.73 -32.52
C PHE A 64 14.22 -5.97 -31.90
N LEU A 65 14.13 -6.98 -31.04
CA LEU A 65 13.02 -7.10 -30.13
C LEU A 65 13.20 -5.91 -29.18
N PRO A 66 12.40 -4.82 -29.28
CA PRO A 66 12.37 -3.88 -28.19
C PRO A 66 12.12 -4.71 -26.94
N ALA A 67 12.97 -4.55 -25.92
CA ALA A 67 12.92 -5.38 -24.73
C ALA A 67 11.46 -5.43 -24.27
N VAL A 68 10.87 -6.62 -24.24
CA VAL A 68 9.47 -6.82 -23.85
C VAL A 68 9.21 -6.13 -22.50
N SER A 69 10.24 -6.01 -21.67
CA SER A 69 10.28 -5.18 -20.46
C SER A 69 9.73 -3.76 -20.65
N GLY A 70 10.12 -3.00 -21.68
CA GLY A 70 9.68 -1.60 -21.84
C GLY A 70 8.21 -1.48 -22.22
N ILE A 71 7.70 -2.39 -23.05
CA ILE A 71 6.28 -2.45 -23.42
C ILE A 71 5.46 -3.01 -22.25
N TRP A 72 6.01 -3.98 -21.51
CA TRP A 72 5.39 -4.55 -20.32
C TRP A 72 5.34 -3.54 -19.17
N ASP A 73 6.39 -2.75 -18.94
CA ASP A 73 6.42 -1.68 -17.94
C ASP A 73 5.47 -0.54 -18.30
N ALA A 74 5.32 -0.22 -19.60
CA ALA A 74 4.32 0.73 -20.07
C ALA A 74 2.88 0.22 -19.92
N LEU A 75 2.65 -1.09 -20.11
CA LEU A 75 1.33 -1.71 -19.96
C LEU A 75 0.97 -2.01 -18.51
N THR A 76 1.95 -2.30 -17.65
CA THR A 76 1.73 -2.73 -16.25
C THR A 76 2.08 -1.66 -15.22
N GLY A 77 2.75 -0.59 -15.64
CA GLY A 77 3.23 0.48 -14.78
C GLY A 77 4.38 0.08 -13.86
N GLY A 78 5.15 -0.98 -14.18
CA GLY A 78 6.04 -1.69 -13.24
C GLY A 78 6.79 -0.84 -12.21
N ASN A 79 7.61 0.12 -12.66
CA ASN A 79 8.36 1.01 -11.74
C ASN A 79 7.44 2.03 -11.04
N ASN A 80 6.53 2.66 -11.78
CA ASN A 80 5.63 3.68 -11.23
C ASN A 80 4.65 3.11 -10.20
N ALA A 81 4.13 1.90 -10.41
CA ALA A 81 3.25 1.20 -9.49
C ALA A 81 3.97 0.85 -8.18
N ARG A 82 5.24 0.43 -8.26
CA ARG A 82 6.05 0.19 -7.07
C ARG A 82 6.32 1.48 -6.30
N GLU A 83 6.62 2.57 -7.00
CA GLU A 83 6.80 3.89 -6.40
C GLU A 83 5.51 4.42 -5.77
N ALA A 84 4.36 4.19 -6.41
CA ALA A 84 3.05 4.54 -5.88
C ALA A 84 2.80 3.83 -4.53
N ILE A 85 3.09 2.53 -4.43
CA ILE A 85 2.98 1.77 -3.18
C ILE A 85 3.90 2.35 -2.10
N VAL A 86 5.11 2.79 -2.45
CA VAL A 86 6.03 3.44 -1.50
C VAL A 86 5.47 4.79 -1.03
N ALA A 87 4.89 5.58 -1.92
CA ALA A 87 4.24 6.85 -1.59
C ALA A 87 3.03 6.63 -0.65
N ILE A 88 2.17 5.65 -0.92
CA ILE A 88 1.06 5.27 -0.02
C ILE A 88 1.58 4.94 1.39
N ARG A 89 2.63 4.12 1.50
CA ARG A 89 3.23 3.76 2.80
C ARG A 89 3.78 4.97 3.54
N ARG A 90 4.41 5.92 2.83
CA ARG A 90 4.90 7.17 3.41
C ARG A 90 3.74 8.05 3.88
N GLY A 91 2.69 8.19 3.08
CA GLY A 91 1.47 8.90 3.46
C GLY A 91 0.89 8.40 4.78
N MET A 92 0.74 7.08 4.93
CA MET A 92 0.29 6.49 6.20
C MET A 92 1.23 6.74 7.39
N VAL A 93 2.55 6.81 7.16
CA VAL A 93 3.51 7.14 8.22
C VAL A 93 3.36 8.59 8.64
N LEU A 94 3.28 9.52 7.69
CA LEU A 94 3.11 10.95 7.94
C LEU A 94 1.78 11.23 8.66
N PHE A 95 0.70 10.58 8.23
CA PHE A 95 -0.61 10.68 8.90
C PHE A 95 -0.52 10.30 10.38
N ARG A 96 0.12 9.15 10.69
CA ARG A 96 0.31 8.70 12.07
C ARG A 96 1.21 9.62 12.91
N GLN A 97 2.07 10.40 12.26
CA GLN A 97 2.91 11.41 12.91
C GLN A 97 2.17 12.74 13.11
N GLY A 98 0.94 12.87 12.61
CA GLY A 98 0.16 14.11 12.63
C GLY A 98 0.49 15.08 11.50
N ASP A 99 1.40 14.72 10.58
CA ASP A 99 1.64 15.49 9.36
C ASP A 99 0.58 15.12 8.31
N VAL A 100 -0.63 15.65 8.51
CA VAL A 100 -1.79 15.37 7.65
C VAL A 100 -1.61 15.99 6.26
N LEU A 101 -0.98 17.16 6.16
CA LEU A 101 -0.67 17.79 4.87
C LEU A 101 0.33 16.97 4.06
N GLY A 102 1.44 16.55 4.68
CA GLY A 102 2.42 15.67 4.04
C GLY A 102 1.83 14.32 3.66
N SER A 103 0.94 13.77 4.49
CA SER A 103 0.19 12.55 4.18
C SER A 103 -0.60 12.68 2.88
N LEU A 104 -1.39 13.75 2.75
CA LEU A 104 -2.19 13.99 1.55
C LEU A 104 -1.30 14.15 0.31
N ALA A 105 -0.18 14.87 0.41
CA ALA A 105 0.75 15.06 -0.70
C ALA A 105 1.34 13.72 -1.20
N GLU A 106 1.70 12.80 -0.30
CA GLU A 106 2.19 11.47 -0.70
C GLU A 106 1.07 10.60 -1.30
N PHE A 107 -0.18 10.73 -0.83
CA PHE A 107 -1.32 10.06 -1.45
C PHE A 107 -1.65 10.60 -2.85
N ASP A 108 -1.63 11.91 -3.05
CA ASP A 108 -1.82 12.53 -4.36
C ASP A 108 -0.71 12.10 -5.33
N LYS A 109 0.54 12.07 -4.86
CA LYS A 109 1.67 11.52 -5.63
C LYS A 109 1.48 10.06 -6.01
N ALA A 110 0.94 9.22 -5.11
CA ALA A 110 0.65 7.84 -5.43
C ALA A 110 -0.35 7.70 -6.58
N ILE A 111 -1.36 8.58 -6.62
CA ILE A 111 -2.37 8.64 -7.69
C ILE A 111 -1.74 9.12 -9.00
N GLU A 112 -0.83 10.09 -8.97
CA GLU A 112 -0.09 10.54 -10.15
C GLU A 112 0.76 9.43 -10.76
N LEU A 113 1.41 8.63 -9.91
CA LEU A 113 2.26 7.51 -10.31
C LEU A 113 1.44 6.33 -10.84
N ASP A 114 0.31 6.00 -10.19
CA ASP A 114 -0.61 4.96 -10.62
C ASP A 114 -2.07 5.38 -10.35
N PRO A 115 -2.79 5.91 -11.36
CA PRO A 115 -4.16 6.39 -11.21
C PRO A 115 -5.16 5.34 -10.72
N ARG A 116 -4.85 4.04 -10.90
CA ARG A 116 -5.71 2.94 -10.43
C ARG A 116 -5.80 2.89 -8.90
N GLN A 117 -4.79 3.43 -8.20
CA GLN A 117 -4.76 3.45 -6.74
C GLN A 117 -5.87 4.32 -6.16
N LYS A 118 -6.31 5.37 -6.88
CA LYS A 118 -7.30 6.34 -6.38
C LYS A 118 -8.57 5.67 -5.88
N ALA A 119 -9.03 4.60 -6.53
CA ALA A 119 -10.28 3.93 -6.20
C ALA A 119 -10.22 3.12 -4.88
N TYR A 120 -9.04 2.90 -4.30
CA TYR A 120 -8.83 2.06 -3.11
C TYR A 120 -8.14 2.81 -1.96
N LEU A 121 -8.03 4.14 -2.07
CA LEU A 121 -7.18 4.96 -1.20
C LEU A 121 -8.00 5.70 -0.15
N TRP A 122 -8.84 5.00 0.61
CA TRP A 122 -9.63 5.58 1.70
C TRP A 122 -8.80 6.37 2.74
N GLN A 123 -7.51 6.04 2.95
CA GLN A 123 -6.64 6.80 3.86
C GLN A 123 -6.41 8.25 3.39
N ARG A 124 -6.49 8.49 2.08
CA ARG A 124 -6.51 9.84 1.51
C ARG A 124 -7.76 10.60 1.97
N GLY A 125 -8.91 9.93 2.01
CA GLY A 125 -10.17 10.47 2.54
C GLY A 125 -10.04 10.91 3.99
N LEU A 126 -9.35 10.14 4.84
CA LEU A 126 -9.06 10.56 6.21
C LEU A 126 -8.21 11.83 6.26
N SER A 127 -7.14 11.88 5.46
CA SER A 127 -6.27 13.06 5.41
C SER A 127 -7.06 14.31 4.97
N LEU A 128 -7.96 14.15 4.00
CA LEU A 128 -8.85 15.24 3.55
C LEU A 128 -9.81 15.68 4.65
N TYR A 129 -10.40 14.75 5.41
CA TYR A 129 -11.27 15.07 6.53
C TYR A 129 -10.57 15.91 7.59
N TYR A 130 -9.37 15.51 8.01
CA TYR A 130 -8.58 16.24 9.02
C TYR A 130 -8.01 17.58 8.52
N LEU A 131 -8.09 17.85 7.22
CA LEU A 131 -7.73 19.13 6.60
C LEU A 131 -8.96 19.97 6.26
N ASP A 132 -10.14 19.62 6.77
CA ASP A 132 -11.42 20.26 6.49
C ASP A 132 -11.82 20.27 5.00
N ARG A 133 -11.22 19.40 4.18
CA ARG A 133 -11.53 19.21 2.75
C ARG A 133 -12.64 18.17 2.59
N PHE A 134 -13.77 18.43 3.23
CA PHE A 134 -14.85 17.45 3.39
C PHE A 134 -15.50 17.01 2.07
N GLU A 135 -15.64 17.91 1.10
CA GLU A 135 -16.25 17.57 -0.21
C GLU A 135 -15.41 16.52 -0.95
N GLU A 136 -14.09 16.75 -1.02
CA GLU A 136 -13.15 15.80 -1.62
C GLU A 136 -13.02 14.52 -0.80
N GLY A 137 -13.10 14.62 0.53
CA GLY A 137 -13.10 13.47 1.43
C GLY A 137 -14.31 12.57 1.19
N ALA A 138 -15.53 13.14 1.15
CA ALA A 138 -16.76 12.41 0.84
C ALA A 138 -16.66 11.71 -0.52
N GLU A 139 -16.16 12.41 -1.54
CA GLU A 139 -15.96 11.81 -2.86
C GLU A 139 -14.96 10.66 -2.84
N GLN A 140 -13.86 10.81 -2.12
CA GLN A 140 -12.85 9.76 -1.98
C GLN A 140 -13.44 8.49 -1.33
N PHE A 141 -14.31 8.63 -0.33
CA PHE A 141 -14.99 7.50 0.31
C PHE A 141 -16.05 6.85 -0.60
N ARG A 142 -16.79 7.64 -1.40
CA ARG A 142 -17.71 7.08 -2.40
C ARG A 142 -17.00 6.21 -3.44
N LEU A 143 -15.81 6.64 -3.88
CA LEU A 143 -14.99 5.86 -4.79
C LEU A 143 -14.56 4.52 -4.18
N ASP A 144 -14.18 4.51 -2.90
CA ASP A 144 -13.76 3.31 -2.19
C ASP A 144 -14.92 2.32 -1.97
N VAL A 145 -16.07 2.81 -1.50
CA VAL A 145 -17.30 2.01 -1.36
C VAL A 145 -17.73 1.39 -2.69
N ALA A 146 -17.56 2.10 -3.81
CA ALA A 146 -17.87 1.54 -5.13
C ALA A 146 -16.99 0.33 -5.49
N GLN A 147 -15.79 0.21 -4.92
CA GLN A 147 -14.92 -0.98 -5.08
C GLN A 147 -15.19 -2.04 -4.00
N ASN A 148 -15.47 -1.62 -2.77
CA ASN A 148 -15.75 -2.50 -1.63
C ASN A 148 -17.14 -2.20 -1.04
N PRO A 149 -18.22 -2.69 -1.68
CA PRO A 149 -19.59 -2.30 -1.33
C PRO A 149 -20.08 -2.91 -0.02
N ASN A 150 -19.29 -3.68 0.72
CA ASN A 150 -19.69 -4.27 2.01
C ASN A 150 -18.95 -3.65 3.19
N ASP A 151 -18.01 -2.73 2.96
CA ASP A 151 -17.34 -2.05 4.05
C ASP A 151 -18.17 -0.84 4.51
N THR A 152 -18.64 -0.96 5.75
CA THR A 152 -19.50 0.06 6.35
C THR A 152 -18.71 1.25 6.87
N GLU A 153 -17.40 1.10 7.10
CA GLU A 153 -16.58 2.16 7.66
C GLU A 153 -16.52 3.38 6.73
N GLU A 154 -16.32 3.17 5.44
CA GLU A 154 -16.21 4.24 4.44
C GLU A 154 -17.55 4.96 4.23
N SER A 155 -18.68 4.27 4.36
CA SER A 155 -20.00 4.90 4.34
C SER A 155 -20.21 5.85 5.51
N ILE A 156 -19.73 5.47 6.70
CA ILE A 156 -19.76 6.29 7.90
C ILE A 156 -18.83 7.49 7.73
N TRP A 157 -17.61 7.30 7.21
CA TRP A 157 -16.70 8.42 6.92
C TRP A 157 -17.25 9.39 5.88
N CYS A 158 -17.92 8.90 4.83
CA CYS A 158 -18.64 9.73 3.88
C CYS A 158 -19.72 10.58 4.59
N PHE A 159 -20.51 9.95 5.47
CA PHE A 159 -21.49 10.66 6.29
C PHE A 159 -20.84 11.73 7.19
N LEU A 160 -19.69 11.44 7.82
CA LEU A 160 -18.99 12.39 8.67
C LEU A 160 -18.52 13.62 7.89
N CYS A 161 -18.02 13.44 6.67
CA CYS A 161 -17.70 14.54 5.77
C CYS A 161 -18.96 15.36 5.43
N GLU A 162 -20.04 14.70 5.01
CA GLU A 162 -21.28 15.39 4.63
C GLU A 162 -21.95 16.10 5.81
N ALA A 163 -21.82 15.56 7.03
CA ALA A 163 -22.34 16.20 8.23
C ALA A 163 -21.62 17.52 8.53
N GLN A 164 -20.33 17.62 8.22
CA GLN A 164 -19.57 18.88 8.33
C GLN A 164 -19.98 19.89 7.25
N LEU A 165 -20.38 19.43 6.07
CA LEU A 165 -20.81 20.30 4.96
C LEU A 165 -22.25 20.79 5.10
N TYR A 166 -23.17 19.89 5.44
CA TYR A 166 -24.61 20.11 5.33
C TYR A 166 -25.36 19.98 6.67
N GLY A 167 -24.70 19.52 7.72
CA GLY A 167 -25.31 19.15 8.99
C GLY A 167 -25.77 17.69 9.05
N VAL A 168 -25.92 17.19 10.27
CA VAL A 168 -26.21 15.77 10.58
C VAL A 168 -27.51 15.27 9.94
N ASP A 169 -28.57 16.08 9.97
CA ASP A 169 -29.88 15.66 9.44
C ASP A 169 -29.88 15.55 7.92
N GLU A 170 -29.21 16.47 7.24
CA GLU A 170 -29.09 16.47 5.79
C GLU A 170 -28.13 15.39 5.29
N ALA A 171 -27.03 15.14 6.00
CA ALA A 171 -26.14 14.02 5.72
C ALA A 171 -26.84 12.66 5.89
N ARG A 172 -27.74 12.55 6.88
CA ARG A 172 -28.50 11.31 7.11
C ARG A 172 -29.48 10.99 5.98
N LYS A 173 -30.08 12.01 5.36
CA LYS A 173 -30.93 11.83 4.17
C LYS A 173 -30.14 11.34 2.95
N ARG A 174 -28.85 11.66 2.91
CA ARG A 174 -27.90 11.31 1.85
C ARG A 174 -27.02 10.11 2.20
N PHE A 175 -27.33 9.44 3.32
CA PHE A 175 -26.47 8.39 3.87
C PHE A 175 -26.17 7.32 2.83
N LEU A 176 -24.88 7.04 2.63
CA LEU A 176 -24.42 6.13 1.60
C LEU A 176 -24.77 4.70 1.99
N GLU A 177 -25.70 4.08 1.27
CA GLU A 177 -26.10 2.71 1.55
C GLU A 177 -25.07 1.72 1.01
N VAL A 178 -24.69 0.77 1.86
CA VAL A 178 -23.77 -0.32 1.52
C VAL A 178 -24.40 -1.67 1.84
N GLY A 179 -23.77 -2.73 1.31
CA GLY A 179 -24.10 -4.11 1.59
C GLY A 179 -23.82 -4.52 3.04
N ARG A 180 -23.95 -5.82 3.31
CA ARG A 180 -23.90 -6.34 4.68
C ARG A 180 -22.46 -6.61 5.12
N ASP A 181 -21.95 -5.79 6.02
CA ASP A 181 -20.65 -5.99 6.67
C ASP A 181 -20.65 -7.31 7.49
N PRO A 182 -19.63 -8.17 7.35
CA PRO A 182 -19.53 -9.40 8.12
C PRO A 182 -19.31 -9.15 9.63
N ARG A 183 -18.75 -8.00 10.02
CA ARG A 183 -18.42 -7.65 11.41
C ARG A 183 -19.69 -7.13 12.12
N PRO A 184 -20.24 -7.83 13.14
CA PRO A 184 -21.46 -7.39 13.83
C PRO A 184 -21.37 -5.96 14.39
N VAL A 185 -20.27 -5.64 15.07
CA VAL A 185 -20.02 -4.30 15.65
C VAL A 185 -20.11 -3.20 14.59
N MET A 186 -19.63 -3.46 13.37
CA MET A 186 -19.66 -2.46 12.29
C MET A 186 -21.06 -2.28 11.72
N ARG A 187 -21.87 -3.35 11.68
CA ARG A 187 -23.30 -3.24 11.32
C ARG A 187 -24.07 -2.40 12.34
N ASP A 188 -23.76 -2.55 13.62
CA ASP A 188 -24.40 -1.75 14.67
C ASP A 188 -23.98 -0.27 14.55
N ALA A 189 -22.69 0.00 14.28
CA ALA A 189 -22.20 1.34 14.00
C ALA A 189 -22.92 1.97 12.79
N TYR A 190 -23.00 1.23 11.68
CA TYR A 190 -23.70 1.66 10.48
C TYR A 190 -25.16 2.04 10.77
N ASN A 191 -25.91 1.18 11.47
CA ASN A 191 -27.30 1.45 11.82
C ASN A 191 -27.45 2.66 12.75
N MET A 192 -26.50 2.89 13.66
CA MET A 192 -26.49 4.08 14.52
C MET A 192 -26.38 5.36 13.68
N PHE A 193 -25.44 5.39 12.74
CA PHE A 193 -25.23 6.54 11.86
C PHE A 193 -26.34 6.70 10.82
N LYS A 194 -27.00 5.62 10.38
CA LYS A 194 -28.14 5.66 9.45
C LYS A 194 -29.44 6.12 10.11
N ASP A 195 -29.86 5.49 11.21
CA ASP A 195 -31.24 5.58 11.71
C ASP A 195 -31.41 6.20 13.11
N ARG A 196 -30.38 6.87 13.65
CA ARG A 196 -30.31 7.34 15.05
C ARG A 196 -30.49 6.18 16.02
N GLY A 197 -29.69 5.14 15.82
CA GLY A 197 -29.71 3.93 16.64
C GLY A 197 -29.60 4.22 18.14
N ASP A 198 -30.15 3.30 18.94
CA ASP A 198 -30.09 3.33 20.39
C ASP A 198 -28.67 3.00 20.88
N PRO A 199 -27.94 3.93 21.53
CA PRO A 199 -26.57 3.72 21.97
C PRO A 199 -26.43 2.59 23.00
N GLU A 200 -27.50 2.20 23.70
CA GLU A 200 -27.48 1.10 24.66
C GLU A 200 -27.28 -0.27 24.01
N LYS A 201 -27.49 -0.39 22.69
CA LYS A 201 -27.31 -1.65 21.95
C LYS A 201 -25.85 -1.99 21.63
N MET A 202 -24.90 -1.11 21.97
CA MET A 202 -23.47 -1.29 21.70
C MET A 202 -22.63 -1.73 22.92
N LEU A 203 -23.27 -1.87 24.10
CA LEU A 203 -22.64 -2.27 25.37
C LEU A 203 -22.84 -3.78 25.63
#